data_AF-A0A656JRD6-F1
#
_entry.id   AF-A0A656JRD6-F1
#
_cell.length_a   1.000
_cell.length_b   1.000
_cell.length_c   1.000
_cell.angle_alpha   90.00
_cell.angle_beta   90.00
_cell.angle_gamma   90.00
#
_symmetry.space_group_name_H-M   'P 1'
#
loop_
_entity.id
_entity.type
_entity.pdbx_description
1 polymer ?
#
loop_
_entity_poly.entity_id
_entity_poly.type
_entity_poly.pdbx_seq_one_letter_code
_entity_poly.pdbx_strand_id
1 'polypeptide(L)'
;PQPFPVQADVKIGDTHAVIAGTLTDPQNLGALDLRLKLSGASLSNLYPLTGVTLPDSPAYSTDGRLVAKLHDPAGANFRYEGFNGKIGNSDIHGDLGYIASQPRPKLSGVLVSNQLLFSDLAPLIGADSNAAQKKRGGESKQPSGKVLPVEEFQTDRWRAMDADVEFTGKRIVQSPDLPFTDLYTHLVLNDGQLSLEPLRFGVAGGKLDAD
;
A
#
# COMPACT_ATOMS: atom_id res chain seq x y z
N PRO A 1 3.12 3.96 -34.13
CA PRO A 1 2.71 2.62 -33.64
C PRO A 1 1.22 2.63 -33.24
N GLN A 2 0.45 1.64 -33.68
CA GLN A 2 -0.97 1.52 -33.31
C GLN A 2 -1.10 0.84 -31.93
N PRO A 3 -1.95 1.34 -31.00
CA PRO A 3 -2.20 0.67 -29.73
C PRO A 3 -2.78 -0.73 -29.92
N PHE A 4 -2.29 -1.71 -29.17
CA PHE A 4 -2.77 -3.09 -29.16
C PHE A 4 -3.66 -3.33 -27.94
N PRO A 5 -4.89 -3.84 -28.09
CA PRO A 5 -5.78 -4.09 -26.96
C PRO A 5 -5.27 -5.26 -26.12
N VAL A 6 -5.36 -5.10 -24.81
CA VAL A 6 -5.01 -6.17 -23.85
C VAL A 6 -6.12 -6.34 -22.83
N GLN A 7 -6.41 -7.59 -22.51
CA GLN A 7 -7.31 -7.97 -21.43
C GLN A 7 -6.78 -9.23 -20.76
N ALA A 8 -6.72 -9.23 -19.43
CA ALA A 8 -6.25 -10.36 -18.65
C ALA A 8 -6.98 -10.44 -17.30
N ASP A 9 -7.19 -11.67 -16.84
CA ASP A 9 -7.64 -12.00 -15.50
C ASP A 9 -6.63 -13.02 -14.93
N VAL A 10 -5.90 -12.61 -13.90
CA VAL A 10 -4.74 -13.34 -13.38
C VAL A 10 -4.87 -13.55 -11.89
N LYS A 11 -4.69 -14.80 -11.44
CA LYS A 11 -4.64 -15.16 -10.02
C LYS A 11 -3.31 -15.80 -9.69
N ILE A 12 -2.60 -15.24 -8.71
CA ILE A 12 -1.31 -15.75 -8.24
C ILE A 12 -1.32 -15.71 -6.71
N GLY A 13 -1.29 -16.89 -6.08
CA GLY A 13 -1.57 -17.01 -4.65
C GLY A 13 -2.94 -16.40 -4.32
N ASP A 14 -2.98 -15.57 -3.28
CA ASP A 14 -4.18 -14.83 -2.87
C ASP A 14 -4.38 -13.51 -3.62
N THR A 15 -3.53 -13.17 -4.59
CA THR A 15 -3.67 -11.95 -5.38
C THR A 15 -4.46 -12.22 -6.66
N HIS A 16 -5.46 -11.39 -6.93
CA HIS A 16 -6.24 -11.36 -8.15
C HIS A 16 -6.10 -10.00 -8.84
N ALA A 17 -5.70 -10.03 -10.11
CA ALA A 17 -5.57 -8.85 -10.97
C ALA A 17 -6.46 -8.98 -12.21
N VAL A 18 -7.26 -7.95 -12.48
CA VAL A 18 -8.03 -7.83 -13.72
C VAL A 18 -7.58 -6.58 -14.46
N ILE A 19 -7.18 -6.75 -15.72
CA ILE A 19 -6.57 -5.71 -16.54
C ILE A 19 -7.35 -5.59 -17.83
N ALA A 20 -7.63 -4.37 -18.27
CA ALA A 20 -8.18 -4.08 -19.58
C ALA A 20 -7.66 -2.73 -20.10
N GLY A 21 -7.19 -2.65 -21.33
CA GLY A 21 -6.72 -1.40 -21.92
C GLY A 21 -5.87 -1.61 -23.15
N THR A 22 -4.82 -0.80 -23.29
CA THR A 22 -3.96 -0.82 -24.48
C THR A 22 -2.47 -0.83 -24.14
N LEU A 23 -1.71 -1.48 -25.01
CA LEU A 23 -0.26 -1.49 -25.03
C LEU A 23 0.21 -0.83 -26.32
N THR A 24 1.00 0.24 -26.20
CA THR A 24 1.61 0.91 -27.36
C THR A 24 2.99 0.33 -27.63
N ASP A 25 3.28 0.13 -28.91
CA ASP A 25 4.53 -0.47 -29.39
C ASP A 25 4.83 -1.81 -28.70
N PRO A 26 4.03 -2.86 -28.96
CA PRO A 26 4.15 -4.13 -28.28
C PRO A 26 5.49 -4.84 -28.52
N GLN A 27 6.22 -4.50 -29.58
CA GLN A 27 7.56 -5.06 -29.84
C GLN A 27 8.60 -4.50 -28.88
N ASN A 28 8.44 -3.25 -28.42
CA ASN A 28 9.34 -2.59 -27.47
C ASN A 28 8.66 -2.25 -26.14
N LEU A 29 7.49 -2.81 -25.85
CA LEU A 29 6.68 -2.54 -24.65
C LEU A 29 6.65 -1.06 -24.22
N GLY A 30 6.47 -0.14 -25.18
CA GLY A 30 6.79 1.28 -24.98
C GLY A 30 5.97 1.96 -23.89
N ALA A 31 4.64 1.76 -23.91
CA ALA A 31 3.76 2.32 -22.88
C ALA A 31 2.48 1.49 -22.67
N LEU A 32 2.01 1.45 -21.42
CA LEU A 32 0.74 0.84 -21.01
C LEU A 32 -0.27 1.93 -20.63
N ASP A 33 -1.53 1.74 -20.98
CA ASP A 33 -2.67 2.50 -20.45
C ASP A 33 -3.82 1.54 -20.17
N LEU A 34 -4.04 1.24 -18.90
CA LEU A 34 -4.84 0.12 -18.43
C LEU A 34 -5.82 0.58 -17.35
N ARG A 35 -7.04 0.02 -17.35
CA ARG A 35 -7.82 -0.13 -16.12
C ARG A 35 -7.28 -1.34 -15.39
N LEU A 36 -6.89 -1.15 -14.14
CA LEU A 36 -6.39 -2.20 -13.26
C LEU A 36 -7.34 -2.35 -12.08
N LYS A 37 -7.75 -3.58 -11.80
CA LYS A 37 -8.37 -3.99 -10.54
C LYS A 37 -7.42 -4.94 -9.83
N LEU A 38 -7.12 -4.68 -8.57
CA LEU A 38 -6.30 -5.55 -7.72
C LEU A 38 -7.09 -5.93 -6.48
N SER A 39 -6.97 -7.18 -6.04
CA SER A 39 -7.48 -7.61 -4.74
C SER A 39 -6.66 -8.75 -4.18
N GLY A 40 -6.68 -8.89 -2.85
CA GLY A 40 -6.05 -10.04 -2.19
C GLY A 40 -6.13 -9.99 -0.68
N ALA A 41 -5.57 -11.01 -0.03
CA ALA A 41 -5.65 -11.17 1.42
C ALA A 41 -4.77 -10.19 2.22
N SER A 42 -3.67 -9.71 1.64
CA SER A 42 -2.74 -8.73 2.25
C SER A 42 -1.97 -8.01 1.14
N LEU A 43 -1.66 -6.72 1.34
CA LEU A 43 -0.81 -5.95 0.42
C LEU A 43 0.60 -6.53 0.31
N SER A 44 1.13 -7.15 1.36
CA SER A 44 2.44 -7.81 1.33
C SER A 44 2.55 -8.94 0.30
N ASN A 45 1.41 -9.52 -0.11
CA ASN A 45 1.35 -10.55 -1.16
C ASN A 45 1.52 -10.00 -2.58
N LEU A 46 1.65 -8.68 -2.74
CA LEU A 46 1.95 -8.05 -4.02
C LEU A 46 3.44 -8.14 -4.39
N TYR A 47 4.34 -8.28 -3.42
CA TYR A 47 5.78 -8.25 -3.67
C TYR A 47 6.25 -9.25 -4.75
N PRO A 48 5.82 -10.53 -4.77
CA PRO A 48 6.23 -11.47 -5.81
C PRO A 48 5.78 -11.09 -7.23
N LEU A 49 4.80 -10.18 -7.35
CA LEU A 49 4.19 -9.77 -8.62
C LEU A 49 4.71 -8.44 -9.12
N THR A 50 4.88 -7.49 -8.19
CA THR A 50 5.16 -6.10 -8.53
C THR A 50 6.58 -5.68 -8.15
N GLY A 51 7.26 -6.46 -7.30
CA GLY A 51 8.51 -6.06 -6.67
C GLY A 51 8.35 -4.94 -5.64
N VAL A 52 7.13 -4.44 -5.42
CA VAL A 52 6.84 -3.35 -4.47
C VAL A 52 6.76 -3.94 -3.07
N THR A 53 7.57 -3.41 -2.16
CA THR A 53 7.55 -3.83 -0.76
C THR A 53 6.43 -3.08 -0.05
N LEU A 54 5.34 -3.79 0.24
CA LEU A 54 4.21 -3.25 0.99
C LEU A 54 4.08 -3.96 2.34
N PRO A 55 3.55 -3.26 3.37
CA PRO A 55 3.34 -3.85 4.67
C PRO A 55 2.24 -4.91 4.60
N ASP A 56 2.17 -5.71 5.66
CA ASP A 56 1.00 -6.54 5.87
C ASP A 56 -0.26 -5.68 6.08
N SER A 57 -1.40 -6.20 5.63
CA SER A 57 -2.69 -5.53 5.77
C SER A 57 -3.84 -6.52 5.95
N PRO A 58 -5.04 -6.05 6.33
CA PRO A 58 -6.27 -6.78 6.04
C PRO A 58 -6.47 -6.96 4.52
N ALA A 59 -7.48 -7.74 4.15
CA ALA A 59 -7.84 -7.94 2.74
C ALA A 59 -8.09 -6.60 2.06
N TYR A 60 -7.57 -6.45 0.84
CA TYR A 60 -7.65 -5.21 0.09
C TYR A 60 -8.33 -5.43 -1.27
N SER A 61 -8.89 -4.36 -1.80
CA SER A 61 -9.35 -4.28 -3.18
C SER A 61 -9.20 -2.86 -3.70
N THR A 62 -8.71 -2.67 -4.92
CA THR A 62 -8.60 -1.36 -5.56
C THR A 62 -8.98 -1.44 -7.03
N ASP A 63 -9.43 -0.32 -7.58
CA ASP A 63 -9.53 -0.12 -9.02
C ASP A 63 -9.14 1.30 -9.44
N GLY A 64 -8.37 1.39 -10.52
CA GLY A 64 -7.80 2.66 -10.97
C GLY A 64 -7.21 2.56 -12.38
N ARG A 65 -6.59 3.64 -12.84
CA ARG A 65 -5.92 3.66 -14.14
C ARG A 65 -4.43 3.46 -13.94
N LEU A 66 -3.85 2.42 -14.52
CA LEU A 66 -2.41 2.19 -14.55
C LEU A 66 -1.83 2.68 -15.87
N VAL A 67 -0.96 3.68 -15.82
CA VAL A 67 -0.14 4.11 -16.95
C VAL A 67 1.30 3.69 -16.68
N ALA A 68 1.99 3.10 -17.65
CA ALA A 68 3.40 2.74 -17.48
C ALA A 68 4.25 3.11 -18.69
N LYS A 69 5.52 3.43 -18.43
CA LYS A 69 6.61 3.52 -19.41
C LYS A 69 7.68 2.52 -19.01
N LEU A 70 7.80 1.42 -19.73
CA LEU A 70 8.62 0.28 -19.30
C LEU A 70 10.11 0.44 -19.65
N HIS A 71 10.43 1.33 -20.59
CA HIS A 71 11.80 1.59 -21.09
C HIS A 71 12.29 3.01 -20.80
N ASP A 72 11.88 3.59 -19.67
CA ASP A 72 12.38 4.89 -19.24
C ASP A 72 13.85 4.79 -18.77
N PRO A 73 14.75 5.72 -19.13
CA PRO A 73 16.14 5.69 -18.69
C PRO A 73 16.34 5.69 -17.18
N ALA A 74 15.37 6.22 -16.41
CA ALA A 74 15.40 6.19 -14.95
C ALA A 74 14.93 4.85 -14.34
N GLY A 75 14.48 3.90 -15.16
CA GLY A 75 13.83 2.65 -14.75
C GLY A 75 12.34 2.66 -15.06
N ALA A 76 11.72 1.48 -15.17
CA ALA A 76 10.31 1.36 -15.52
C ALA A 76 9.43 2.20 -14.57
N ASN A 77 8.64 3.11 -15.16
CA ASN A 77 7.84 4.09 -14.44
C ASN A 77 6.36 3.73 -14.54
N PHE A 78 5.70 3.62 -13.40
CA PHE A 78 4.29 3.27 -13.27
C PHE A 78 3.57 4.39 -12.52
N ARG A 79 2.36 4.72 -12.98
CA ARG A 79 1.44 5.63 -12.29
C ARG A 79 0.09 4.96 -12.16
N TYR A 80 -0.36 4.79 -10.93
CA TYR A 80 -1.70 4.32 -10.62
C TYR A 80 -2.56 5.52 -10.22
N GLU A 81 -3.33 6.00 -11.18
CA GLU A 81 -4.01 7.30 -11.15
C GLU A 81 -5.47 7.15 -10.72
N GLY A 82 -5.90 8.04 -9.83
CA GLY A 82 -7.29 8.19 -9.38
C GLY A 82 -7.93 6.90 -8.91
N PHE A 83 -7.16 6.06 -8.20
CA PHE A 83 -7.68 4.76 -7.77
C PHE A 83 -8.65 4.92 -6.60
N ASN A 84 -9.57 3.96 -6.50
CA ASN A 84 -10.51 3.82 -5.40
C ASN A 84 -10.38 2.41 -4.83
N GLY A 85 -10.63 2.23 -3.54
CA GLY A 85 -10.48 0.92 -2.95
C GLY A 85 -10.80 0.85 -1.47
N LYS A 86 -10.47 -0.30 -0.91
CA LYS A 86 -10.59 -0.60 0.51
C LYS A 86 -9.42 -1.43 1.00
N ILE A 87 -9.08 -1.24 2.27
CA ILE A 87 -8.19 -2.11 3.05
C ILE A 87 -8.95 -2.44 4.32
N GLY A 88 -9.35 -3.69 4.49
CA GLY A 88 -10.32 -4.09 5.51
C GLY A 88 -11.66 -3.38 5.28
N ASN A 89 -12.09 -2.60 6.26
CA ASN A 89 -13.32 -1.81 6.20
C ASN A 89 -13.07 -0.32 5.95
N SER A 90 -11.81 0.10 5.86
CA SER A 90 -11.39 1.47 5.56
C SER A 90 -11.38 1.70 4.05
N ASP A 91 -11.86 2.85 3.58
CA ASP A 91 -11.66 3.25 2.19
C ASP A 91 -10.27 3.81 1.96
N ILE A 92 -9.77 3.70 0.72
CA ILE A 92 -8.50 4.27 0.31
C ILE A 92 -8.59 4.75 -1.15
N HIS A 93 -8.03 5.93 -1.39
CA HIS A 93 -8.08 6.62 -2.67
C HIS A 93 -6.76 7.33 -2.93
N GLY A 94 -6.46 7.62 -4.19
CA GLY A 94 -5.43 8.58 -4.54
C GLY A 94 -4.65 8.22 -5.78
N ASP A 95 -3.39 8.65 -5.77
CA ASP A 95 -2.45 8.51 -6.87
C ASP A 95 -1.13 7.96 -6.33
N LEU A 96 -0.59 6.95 -7.00
CA LEU A 96 0.71 6.38 -6.67
C LEU A 96 1.63 6.39 -7.89
N GLY A 97 2.89 6.75 -7.68
CA GLY A 97 3.99 6.58 -8.62
C GLY A 97 4.94 5.50 -8.14
N TYR A 98 5.43 4.67 -9.05
CA TYR A 98 6.48 3.70 -8.75
C TYR A 98 7.54 3.75 -9.85
N ILE A 99 8.81 3.90 -9.46
CA ILE A 99 9.94 3.87 -10.38
C ILE A 99 10.81 2.68 -9.98
N ALA A 100 10.93 1.71 -10.88
CA ALA A 100 11.76 0.52 -10.72
C ALA A 100 13.25 0.85 -10.99
N SER A 101 13.80 1.81 -10.26
CA SER A 101 15.19 2.27 -10.36
C SER A 101 16.16 1.35 -9.61
N GLN A 102 17.45 1.50 -9.90
CA GLN A 102 18.56 0.91 -9.15
C GLN A 102 19.31 2.00 -8.37
N PRO A 103 19.88 1.70 -7.18
CA PRO A 103 19.90 0.39 -6.51
C PRO A 103 18.60 0.03 -5.79
N ARG A 104 17.71 1.01 -5.57
CA ARG A 104 16.41 0.82 -4.95
C ARG A 104 15.31 1.44 -5.82
N PRO A 105 14.16 0.79 -5.95
CA PRO A 105 12.99 1.43 -6.51
C PRO A 105 12.44 2.49 -5.54
N LYS A 106 11.64 3.43 -6.06
CA LYS A 106 10.95 4.44 -5.26
C LYS A 106 9.43 4.37 -5.45
N LEU A 107 8.68 4.31 -4.36
CA LEU A 107 7.24 4.52 -4.32
C LEU A 107 6.94 5.97 -3.89
N SER A 108 6.01 6.66 -4.55
CA SER A 108 5.55 7.97 -4.12
C SER A 108 4.05 8.12 -4.29
N GLY A 109 3.43 9.08 -3.61
CA GLY A 109 2.03 9.40 -3.87
C GLY A 109 1.31 10.15 -2.77
N VAL A 110 0.03 10.38 -3.03
CA VAL A 110 -0.88 11.05 -2.09
C VAL A 110 -2.10 10.17 -1.94
N LEU A 111 -2.39 9.80 -0.70
CA LEU A 111 -3.42 8.86 -0.34
C LEU A 111 -4.42 9.49 0.62
N VAL A 112 -5.69 9.17 0.42
CA VAL A 112 -6.79 9.65 1.26
C VAL A 112 -7.70 8.51 1.66
N SER A 113 -8.07 8.48 2.93
CA SER A 113 -9.18 7.70 3.47
C SER A 113 -10.22 8.66 4.01
N ASN A 114 -11.46 8.58 3.52
CA ASN A 114 -12.57 9.37 4.06
C ASN A 114 -13.07 8.78 5.38
N GLN A 115 -12.99 7.46 5.55
CA GLN A 115 -13.27 6.71 6.76
C GLN A 115 -12.17 5.67 7.01
N LEU A 116 -11.36 5.95 8.03
CA LEU A 116 -10.27 5.09 8.46
C LEU A 116 -10.64 4.38 9.76
N LEU A 117 -10.73 3.06 9.76
CA LEU A 117 -10.93 2.30 10.99
C LEU A 117 -9.58 2.06 11.65
N PHE A 118 -9.46 2.41 12.93
CA PHE A 118 -8.24 2.17 13.70
C PHE A 118 -7.88 0.67 13.77
N SER A 119 -8.89 -0.21 13.75
CA SER A 119 -8.69 -1.66 13.70
C SER A 119 -7.99 -2.14 12.44
N ASP A 120 -8.12 -1.44 11.31
CA ASP A 120 -7.49 -1.82 10.05
C ASP A 120 -6.02 -1.37 10.00
N LEU A 121 -5.60 -0.48 10.91
CA LEU A 121 -4.20 -0.08 11.11
C LEU A 121 -3.44 -1.08 12.00
N ALA A 122 -4.13 -1.96 12.74
CA ALA A 122 -3.51 -2.86 13.70
C ALA A 122 -2.36 -3.70 13.11
N PRO A 123 -2.48 -4.28 11.89
CA PRO A 123 -1.37 -4.96 11.22
C PRO A 123 -0.10 -4.12 11.05
N LEU A 124 -0.24 -2.82 10.79
CA LEU A 124 0.90 -1.93 10.50
C LEU A 124 1.76 -1.68 11.75
N ILE A 125 1.15 -1.76 12.93
CA ILE A 125 1.80 -1.56 14.23
C ILE A 125 1.97 -2.88 15.00
N GLY A 126 1.71 -4.03 14.36
CA GLY A 126 1.80 -5.36 14.96
C GLY A 126 0.73 -5.68 16.02
N ALA A 127 -0.34 -4.88 16.13
CA ALA A 127 -1.37 -5.04 17.17
C ALA A 127 -2.50 -6.02 16.80
N ASP A 128 -2.34 -6.82 15.73
CA ASP A 128 -3.38 -7.74 15.27
C ASP A 128 -3.28 -9.14 15.90
N SER A 129 -4.37 -9.91 15.84
CA SER A 129 -4.43 -11.24 16.48
C SER A 129 -3.73 -12.33 15.66
N ASN A 130 -3.18 -13.35 16.31
CA ASN A 130 -2.65 -14.57 15.66
C ASN A 130 -3.61 -15.18 14.60
N ALA A 131 -4.92 -15.16 14.88
CA ALA A 131 -5.91 -15.68 13.94
C ALA A 131 -6.02 -14.81 12.68
N ALA A 132 -5.91 -13.48 12.82
CA ALA A 132 -5.87 -12.55 11.70
C ALA A 132 -4.58 -12.74 10.88
N GLN A 133 -3.43 -12.89 11.53
CA GLN A 133 -2.15 -13.16 10.89
C GLN A 133 -2.18 -14.43 10.02
N LYS A 134 -2.68 -15.55 10.57
CA LYS A 134 -2.84 -16.80 9.80
C LYS A 134 -3.75 -16.64 8.59
N LYS A 135 -4.86 -15.90 8.74
CA LYS A 135 -5.83 -15.69 7.65
C LYS A 135 -5.23 -14.92 6.46
N ARG A 136 -4.20 -14.11 6.69
CA ARG A 136 -3.54 -13.33 5.64
C ARG A 136 -2.22 -13.94 5.14
N GLY A 137 -1.93 -15.19 5.53
CA GLY A 137 -0.74 -15.92 5.10
C GLY A 137 0.54 -15.64 5.90
N GLY A 138 0.44 -14.95 7.05
CA GLY A 138 1.57 -14.68 7.94
C GLY A 138 1.94 -15.88 8.83
N GLU A 139 3.22 -15.96 9.22
CA GLU A 139 3.68 -16.92 10.23
C GLU A 139 3.20 -16.48 11.63
N SER A 140 2.22 -17.16 12.20
CA SER A 140 1.73 -16.88 13.57
C SER A 140 2.81 -17.15 14.61
N LYS A 141 3.56 -16.10 15.01
CA LYS A 141 4.70 -16.21 15.94
C LYS A 141 4.36 -15.90 17.40
N GLN A 142 3.14 -15.46 17.77
CA GLN A 142 2.88 -15.03 19.13
C GLN A 142 2.65 -16.21 20.11
N PRO A 143 3.54 -16.41 21.11
CA PRO A 143 3.40 -17.47 22.10
C PRO A 143 2.17 -17.26 22.97
N SER A 144 1.57 -18.36 23.44
CA SER A 144 0.49 -18.30 24.43
C SER A 144 0.93 -17.56 25.69
N GLY A 145 0.19 -16.51 26.09
CA GLY A 145 0.44 -15.77 27.33
C GLY A 145 1.22 -14.46 27.20
N LYS A 146 1.60 -14.04 25.99
CA LYS A 146 2.19 -12.70 25.76
C LYS A 146 1.15 -11.74 25.16
N VAL A 147 0.90 -10.65 25.88
CA VAL A 147 -0.04 -9.58 25.46
C VAL A 147 0.59 -8.67 24.41
N LEU A 148 1.93 -8.54 24.42
CA LEU A 148 2.67 -7.74 23.45
C LEU A 148 3.15 -8.59 22.26
N PRO A 149 3.15 -8.05 21.03
CA PRO A 149 3.64 -8.73 19.84
C PRO A 149 5.12 -9.08 19.98
N VAL A 150 5.50 -10.29 19.54
CA VAL A 150 6.92 -10.72 19.48
C VAL A 150 7.44 -10.76 18.03
N GLU A 151 6.63 -10.30 17.08
CA GLU A 151 6.97 -10.30 15.68
C GLU A 151 8.07 -9.27 15.45
N GLU A 152 9.20 -9.73 14.90
CA GLU A 152 10.29 -8.83 14.55
C GLU A 152 9.84 -7.95 13.39
N PHE A 153 10.04 -6.64 13.53
CA PHE A 153 9.88 -5.72 12.41
C PHE A 153 10.78 -6.22 11.27
N GLN A 154 10.20 -6.45 10.09
CA GLN A 154 10.92 -6.96 8.92
C GLN A 154 11.77 -5.84 8.30
N THR A 155 12.79 -5.38 9.02
CA THR A 155 13.67 -4.25 8.65
C THR A 155 14.46 -4.53 7.37
N ASP A 156 14.74 -5.81 7.06
CA ASP A 156 15.36 -6.21 5.80
C ASP A 156 14.52 -5.79 4.58
N ARG A 157 13.19 -5.80 4.71
CA ARG A 157 12.28 -5.33 3.66
C ARG A 157 12.32 -3.82 3.50
N TRP A 158 12.61 -3.07 4.55
CA TRP A 158 12.65 -1.60 4.50
C TRP A 158 13.83 -1.08 3.68
N ARG A 159 14.90 -1.88 3.54
CA ARG A 159 16.04 -1.53 2.67
C ARG A 159 15.80 -1.86 1.19
N ALA A 160 14.73 -2.60 0.87
CA ALA A 160 14.47 -3.04 -0.49
C ALA A 160 13.91 -1.93 -1.40
N MET A 161 13.49 -0.79 -0.85
CA MET A 161 12.80 0.29 -1.56
C MET A 161 12.88 1.61 -0.77
N ASP A 162 12.81 2.74 -1.47
CA ASP A 162 12.57 4.06 -0.87
C ASP A 162 11.09 4.48 -1.07
N ALA A 163 10.54 5.30 -0.18
CA ALA A 163 9.14 5.74 -0.25
C ALA A 163 8.97 7.22 0.14
N ASP A 164 7.96 7.87 -0.43
CA ASP A 164 7.62 9.28 -0.22
C ASP A 164 6.11 9.47 -0.43
N VAL A 165 5.33 9.21 0.61
CA VAL A 165 3.87 9.09 0.52
C VAL A 165 3.20 9.96 1.58
N GLU A 166 2.33 10.86 1.14
CA GLU A 166 1.42 11.55 2.05
C GLU A 166 0.14 10.73 2.24
N PHE A 167 -0.30 10.60 3.49
CA PHE A 167 -1.55 9.94 3.81
C PHE A 167 -2.43 10.82 4.71
N THR A 168 -3.71 10.95 4.33
CA THR A 168 -4.73 11.65 5.12
C THR A 168 -5.92 10.74 5.41
N GLY A 169 -6.18 10.45 6.68
CA GLY A 169 -7.43 9.88 7.17
C GLY A 169 -8.35 10.97 7.71
N LYS A 170 -9.43 11.30 7.00
CA LYS A 170 -10.32 12.43 7.35
C LYS A 170 -11.23 12.17 8.54
N ARG A 171 -11.56 10.91 8.79
CA ARG A 171 -12.38 10.48 9.91
C ARG A 171 -11.87 9.15 10.41
N ILE A 172 -11.39 9.12 11.65
CA ILE A 172 -11.01 7.89 12.33
C ILE A 172 -12.24 7.31 13.04
N VAL A 173 -12.52 6.05 12.76
CA VAL A 173 -13.50 5.24 13.49
C VAL A 173 -12.71 4.35 14.45
N GLN A 174 -12.85 4.63 15.73
CA GLN A 174 -12.09 4.02 16.82
C GLN A 174 -13.01 3.38 17.87
N SER A 175 -12.43 2.60 18.77
CA SER A 175 -13.07 2.18 20.02
C SER A 175 -13.40 3.41 20.89
N PRO A 176 -14.40 3.34 21.79
CA PRO A 176 -14.85 4.47 22.62
C PRO A 176 -13.75 5.18 23.43
N ASP A 177 -12.63 4.50 23.69
CA ASP A 177 -11.58 4.92 24.62
C ASP A 177 -10.45 5.74 23.98
N LEU A 178 -10.43 5.86 22.66
CA LEU A 178 -9.46 6.71 21.95
C LEU A 178 -10.14 8.03 21.56
N PRO A 179 -9.46 9.19 21.61
CA PRO A 179 -10.06 10.48 21.27
C PRO A 179 -9.63 11.02 19.89
N PHE A 180 -9.11 10.18 18.98
CA PHE A 180 -8.60 10.61 17.67
C PHE A 180 -9.71 10.84 16.64
N THR A 181 -9.66 11.96 15.92
CA THR A 181 -10.69 12.34 14.93
C THR A 181 -10.22 12.15 13.49
N ASP A 182 -8.95 12.43 13.24
CA ASP A 182 -8.31 12.43 11.92
C ASP A 182 -6.81 12.14 12.08
N LEU A 183 -6.18 11.76 10.97
CA LEU A 183 -4.77 11.44 10.87
C LEU A 183 -4.20 12.10 9.61
N TYR A 184 -3.07 12.77 9.76
CA TYR A 184 -2.19 13.11 8.65
C TYR A 184 -0.79 12.59 8.94
N THR A 185 -0.14 12.02 7.92
CA THR A 185 1.28 11.71 7.99
C THR A 185 1.95 11.85 6.63
N HIS A 186 3.22 12.25 6.65
CA HIS A 186 4.11 12.13 5.51
C HIS A 186 5.12 11.02 5.81
N LEU A 187 4.97 9.90 5.10
CA LEU A 187 5.82 8.74 5.20
C LEU A 187 7.00 8.91 4.25
N VAL A 188 8.20 8.92 4.83
CA VAL A 188 9.45 8.88 4.08
C VAL A 188 10.22 7.62 4.48
N LEU A 189 10.56 6.81 3.49
CA LEU A 189 11.47 5.68 3.66
C LEU A 189 12.70 5.96 2.80
N ASN A 190 13.85 6.07 3.43
CA ASN A 190 15.11 6.32 2.75
C ASN A 190 16.17 5.37 3.29
N ASP A 191 16.67 4.46 2.45
CA ASP A 191 17.73 3.51 2.80
C ASP A 191 17.42 2.66 4.05
N GLY A 192 16.15 2.25 4.20
CA GLY A 192 15.69 1.49 5.36
C GLY A 192 15.37 2.33 6.61
N GLN A 193 15.57 3.64 6.57
CA GLN A 193 15.12 4.55 7.62
C GLN A 193 13.71 5.05 7.31
N LEU A 194 12.74 4.63 8.12
CA LEU A 194 11.35 5.09 8.05
C LEU A 194 11.17 6.29 8.98
N SER A 195 10.65 7.40 8.46
CA SER A 195 10.13 8.53 9.23
C SER A 195 8.68 8.84 8.85
N LEU A 196 7.96 9.38 9.82
CA LEU A 196 6.57 9.81 9.72
C LEU A 196 6.50 11.25 10.19
N GLU A 197 6.82 12.19 9.30
CA GLU A 197 7.14 13.56 9.69
C GLU A 197 6.38 14.59 8.83
N PRO A 198 5.35 15.26 9.37
CA PRO A 198 4.83 15.13 10.73
C PRO A 198 3.88 13.93 10.85
N LEU A 199 3.79 13.35 12.04
CA LEU A 199 2.68 12.46 12.42
C LEU A 199 1.68 13.27 13.25
N ARG A 200 0.48 13.47 12.70
CA ARG A 200 -0.52 14.38 13.28
C ARG A 200 -1.81 13.64 13.51
N PHE A 201 -2.33 13.75 14.73
CA PHE A 201 -3.66 13.27 15.08
C PHE A 201 -4.53 14.43 15.53
N GLY A 202 -5.71 14.57 14.93
CA GLY A 202 -6.76 15.40 15.51
C GLY A 202 -7.29 14.75 16.78
N VAL A 203 -7.54 15.53 17.82
CA VAL A 203 -8.18 15.06 19.07
C VAL A 203 -9.37 15.93 19.42
N ALA A 204 -10.36 15.37 20.12
CA ALA A 204 -11.48 16.16 20.62
C ALA A 204 -10.96 17.31 21.51
N GLY A 205 -10.98 18.56 20.99
CA GLY A 205 -10.50 19.76 21.67
C GLY A 205 -9.12 20.28 21.26
N GLY A 206 -8.42 19.67 20.28
CA GLY A 206 -7.10 20.15 19.84
C GLY A 206 -6.41 19.26 18.79
N LYS A 207 -5.10 19.45 18.62
CA LYS A 207 -4.25 18.69 17.68
C LYS A 207 -3.03 18.17 18.43
N LEU A 208 -2.65 16.92 18.18
CA LEU A 208 -1.40 16.32 18.64
C LEU A 208 -0.44 16.17 17.47
N ASP A 209 0.77 16.67 17.64
CA ASP A 209 1.87 16.58 16.67
C ASP A 209 3.02 15.81 17.33
N ALA A 210 3.64 14.89 16.59
CA ALA A 210 4.89 14.24 16.93
C ALA A 210 5.95 14.60 15.87
N ASP A 211 7.12 15.03 16.37
CA ASP A 211 8.32 15.35 15.59
C ASP A 211 9.35 14.22 15.73
#